data_AF-A0A358ND03-F1
#
_entry.id   AF-A0A358ND03-F1
#
_cell.length_a   1.000
_cell.length_b   1.000
_cell.length_c   1.000
_cell.angle_alpha   90.00
_cell.angle_beta   90.00
_cell.angle_gamma   90.00
#
_symmetry.space_group_name_H-M   'P 1'
#
loop_
_entity.id
_entity.type
_entity.pdbx_description
1 polymer ?
#
loop_
_entity_poly.entity_id
_entity_poly.type
_entity_poly.pdbx_seq_one_letter_code
_entity_poly.pdbx_strand_id
1 'polypeptide(L)'
;QTGLNGSQERGLNWVDGMPLYTGFNTILPPNRELVLSEARDDCWGVLPPSSYHQGGVNVAMVDGAVRFISDEIDAGSAHEPSVYLGSPNPPGSWSPFGVWGAMGTRSSSELTSFEKVP
;
A
#
# COMPACT_ATOMS: atom_id res chain seq x y z
N GLN A 1 16.13 -3.89 3.58
CA GLN A 1 16.86 -3.01 4.51
C GLN A 1 16.72 -1.59 4.01
N THR A 2 16.36 -0.66 4.90
CA THR A 2 16.04 0.75 4.58
C THR A 2 17.27 1.65 4.52
N GLY A 3 18.46 1.13 4.86
CA GLY A 3 19.69 1.93 4.97
C GLY A 3 19.74 2.80 6.23
N LEU A 4 18.81 2.60 7.16
CA LEU A 4 18.73 3.31 8.45
C LEU A 4 19.50 2.56 9.54
N ASN A 5 19.56 3.14 10.75
CA ASN A 5 20.17 2.45 11.89
C ASN A 5 19.42 1.14 12.21
N GLY A 6 20.10 0.18 12.84
CA GLY A 6 19.59 -1.18 13.00
C GLY A 6 18.27 -1.35 13.79
N SER A 7 17.77 -0.32 14.47
CA SER A 7 16.46 -0.31 15.13
C SER A 7 15.36 0.39 14.31
N GLN A 8 15.71 1.04 13.22
CA GLN A 8 14.84 1.85 12.36
C GLN A 8 14.45 1.07 11.09
N GLU A 9 14.01 -0.17 11.27
CA GLU A 9 13.50 -1.00 10.17
C GLU A 9 12.06 -1.47 10.45
N ARG A 10 11.39 -1.89 9.37
CA ARG A 10 10.03 -2.41 9.42
C ARG A 10 9.93 -3.55 10.44
N GLY A 11 8.92 -3.47 11.31
CA GLY A 11 8.64 -4.51 12.30
C GLY A 11 9.58 -4.55 13.51
N LEU A 12 10.56 -3.64 13.63
CA LEU A 12 11.46 -3.60 14.80
C LEU A 12 10.96 -2.72 15.95
N ASN A 13 9.97 -1.86 15.71
CA ASN A 13 9.39 -0.99 16.74
C ASN A 13 7.86 -0.91 16.64
N TRP A 14 7.17 -1.91 17.18
CA TRP A 14 5.71 -2.05 17.05
C TRP A 14 4.90 -0.97 17.80
N VAL A 15 5.50 -0.27 18.77
CA VAL A 15 4.81 0.77 19.56
C VAL A 15 4.81 2.10 18.80
N ASP A 16 5.66 2.24 17.78
CA ASP A 16 5.79 3.46 17.02
C ASP A 16 4.75 3.52 15.88
N GLY A 17 4.03 4.64 15.82
CA GLY A 17 2.99 4.91 14.85
C GLY A 17 3.52 5.38 13.49
N MET A 18 4.83 5.54 13.33
CA MET A 18 5.39 5.95 12.06
C MET A 18 5.15 4.88 10.99
N PRO A 19 4.76 5.26 9.76
CA PRO A 19 4.31 4.30 8.73
C PRO A 19 5.32 3.20 8.39
N LEU A 20 6.62 3.46 8.57
CA LEU A 20 7.67 2.46 8.37
C LEU A 20 7.52 1.24 9.28
N TYR A 21 7.09 1.44 10.53
CA TYR A 21 7.14 0.41 11.56
C TYR A 21 5.92 -0.52 11.53
N THR A 22 4.73 0.07 11.59
CA THR A 22 3.45 -0.64 11.77
C THR A 22 2.46 -0.39 10.63
N GLY A 23 2.74 0.58 9.77
CA GLY A 23 1.86 0.96 8.66
C GLY A 23 2.21 0.27 7.34
N PHE A 24 1.26 0.37 6.41
CA PHE A 24 1.47 0.07 5.00
C PHE A 24 0.54 0.93 4.13
N ASN A 25 0.82 0.99 2.84
CA ASN A 25 -0.07 1.58 1.85
C ASN A 25 -0.37 0.60 0.71
N THR A 26 -1.45 0.90 -0.01
CA THR A 26 -1.97 0.06 -1.10
C THR A 26 -1.58 0.62 -2.47
N ILE A 27 -0.34 1.10 -2.60
CA ILE A 27 0.21 1.69 -3.84
C ILE A 27 0.82 0.59 -4.70
N LEU A 28 1.82 -0.12 -4.18
CA LEU A 28 2.42 -1.30 -4.81
C LEU A 28 1.77 -2.57 -4.25
N PRO A 29 1.73 -3.66 -5.03
CA PRO A 29 1.20 -4.93 -4.53
C PRO A 29 2.08 -5.48 -3.39
N PRO A 30 1.58 -6.49 -2.66
CA PRO A 30 2.34 -7.14 -1.59
C PRO A 30 3.74 -7.60 -2.00
N ASN A 31 4.66 -7.68 -1.04
CA ASN A 31 6.03 -8.18 -1.21
C ASN A 31 6.89 -7.41 -2.22
N ARG A 32 6.50 -6.16 -2.53
CA ARG A 32 7.27 -5.25 -3.39
C ARG A 32 8.22 -4.36 -2.61
N GLU A 33 9.00 -3.61 -3.38
CA GLU A 33 9.99 -2.67 -2.89
C GLU A 33 9.41 -1.65 -1.91
N LEU A 34 10.15 -1.42 -0.83
CA LEU A 34 9.89 -0.37 0.13
C LEU A 34 10.78 0.83 -0.23
N VAL A 35 10.17 1.98 -0.47
CA VAL A 35 10.87 3.20 -0.86
C VAL A 35 10.52 4.33 0.09
N LEU A 36 11.54 4.94 0.68
CA LEU A 36 11.42 6.10 1.54
C LEU A 36 11.85 7.35 0.76
N SER A 37 11.18 8.48 0.99
CA SER A 37 11.55 9.76 0.34
C SER A 37 12.90 10.27 0.81
N GLU A 38 13.29 9.95 2.04
CA GLU A 38 14.57 10.29 2.65
C GLU A 38 15.11 9.10 3.46
N ALA A 39 16.40 9.08 3.75
CA ALA A 39 17.01 8.09 4.64
C ALA A 39 16.68 8.41 6.12
N ARG A 40 15.39 8.43 6.46
CA ARG A 40 14.85 8.69 7.80
C ARG A 40 13.60 7.84 8.03
N ASP A 41 13.30 7.52 9.29
CA ASP A 41 12.12 6.75 9.68
C ASP A 41 10.83 7.58 9.76
N ASP A 42 10.95 8.90 9.88
CA ASP A 42 9.84 9.87 9.97
C ASP A 42 9.37 10.45 8.63
N CYS A 43 9.80 9.86 7.53
CA CYS A 43 9.47 10.34 6.19
C CYS A 43 8.30 9.56 5.55
N TRP A 44 7.73 10.16 4.51
CA TRP A 44 6.72 9.50 3.68
C TRP A 44 7.39 8.58 2.67
N GLY A 45 6.64 7.62 2.15
CA GLY A 45 7.17 6.65 1.21
C GLY A 45 6.13 5.69 0.65
N VAL A 46 6.60 4.81 -0.22
CA VAL A 46 5.87 3.67 -0.75
C VAL A 46 6.20 2.47 0.13
N LEU A 47 5.19 1.98 0.84
CA LEU A 47 5.33 1.10 1.99
C LEU A 47 4.36 -0.07 1.81
N PRO A 48 4.53 -0.92 0.79
CA PRO A 48 3.62 -2.04 0.58
C PRO A 48 3.72 -3.03 1.75
N PRO A 49 2.67 -3.84 1.99
CA PRO A 49 2.73 -4.91 2.98
C PRO A 49 3.74 -5.98 2.54
N SER A 50 4.44 -6.57 3.50
CA SER A 50 5.46 -7.59 3.26
C SER A 50 5.23 -8.81 4.14
N SER A 51 5.44 -10.01 3.59
CA SER A 51 5.42 -11.27 4.31
C SER A 51 6.48 -12.22 3.74
N TYR A 52 6.88 -13.20 4.55
CA TYR A 52 7.71 -14.32 4.10
C TYR A 52 6.89 -15.44 3.45
N HIS A 53 5.56 -15.33 3.42
CA HIS A 53 4.73 -16.25 2.66
C HIS A 53 4.93 -16.03 1.16
N GLN A 54 5.09 -17.14 0.43
CA GLN A 54 5.21 -17.10 -1.02
C GLN A 54 3.90 -16.62 -1.65
N GLY A 55 4.02 -15.70 -2.60
CA GLY A 55 2.91 -15.28 -3.45
C GLY A 55 1.92 -14.33 -2.79
N GLY A 56 2.18 -13.80 -1.58
CA GLY A 56 1.27 -12.82 -0.99
C GLY A 56 1.38 -12.59 0.51
N VAL A 57 0.33 -11.97 1.05
CA VAL A 57 0.20 -11.56 2.47
C VAL A 57 -1.19 -11.93 2.99
N ASN A 58 -1.30 -12.20 4.29
CA ASN A 58 -2.59 -12.30 4.97
C ASN A 58 -3.03 -10.90 5.42
N VAL A 59 -4.19 -10.43 4.97
CA VAL A 59 -4.77 -9.13 5.34
C VAL A 59 -5.99 -9.34 6.22
N ALA A 60 -6.00 -8.72 7.39
CA ALA A 60 -7.17 -8.62 8.24
C ALA A 60 -8.04 -7.44 7.79
N MET A 61 -9.31 -7.72 7.53
CA MET A 61 -10.32 -6.76 7.10
C MET A 61 -11.07 -6.20 8.33
N VAL A 62 -11.69 -5.03 8.18
CA VAL A 62 -12.42 -4.36 9.28
C VAL A 62 -13.63 -5.16 9.77
N ASP A 63 -14.20 -6.01 8.93
CA ASP A 63 -15.28 -6.93 9.27
C ASP A 63 -14.81 -8.18 10.05
N GLY A 64 -13.52 -8.28 10.37
CA GLY A 64 -12.92 -9.39 11.09
C GLY A 64 -12.53 -10.58 10.20
N ALA A 65 -12.79 -10.54 8.89
CA ALA A 65 -12.32 -11.55 7.97
C ALA A 65 -10.81 -11.45 7.76
N VAL A 66 -10.15 -12.58 7.53
CA VAL A 66 -8.75 -12.63 7.06
C VAL A 66 -8.75 -13.18 5.64
N ARG A 67 -8.08 -12.48 4.73
CA ARG A 67 -7.96 -12.86 3.33
C ARG A 67 -6.50 -12.94 2.93
N PHE A 68 -6.16 -13.98 2.17
CA PHE A 68 -4.87 -14.04 1.49
C PHE A 68 -4.94 -13.17 0.24
N ILE A 69 -4.08 -12.17 0.16
CA ILE A 69 -3.97 -11.25 -0.98
C ILE A 69 -2.67 -11.58 -1.70
N SER A 70 -2.77 -11.93 -2.98
CA SER A 70 -1.60 -12.32 -3.77
C SER A 70 -0.75 -11.10 -4.15
N ASP A 71 0.55 -11.33 -4.36
CA ASP A 71 1.48 -10.29 -4.85
C ASP A 71 1.28 -9.97 -6.35
N GLU A 72 0.43 -10.73 -7.04
CA GLU A 72 -0.04 -10.45 -8.40
C GLU A 72 -1.40 -9.71 -8.45
N ILE A 73 -1.91 -9.23 -7.32
CA ILE A 73 -3.12 -8.40 -7.31
C ILE A 73 -2.97 -7.18 -8.22
N ASP A 74 -4.06 -6.83 -8.91
CA ASP A 74 -4.12 -5.60 -9.72
C ASP A 74 -3.88 -4.36 -8.85
N ALA A 75 -2.68 -3.80 -8.99
CA ALA A 75 -2.22 -2.60 -8.33
C ALA A 75 -2.10 -1.41 -9.29
N GLY A 76 -2.74 -1.48 -10.48
CA GLY A 76 -2.71 -0.41 -11.48
C GLY A 76 -1.29 -0.02 -11.89
N SER A 77 -1.04 1.29 -12.06
CA SER A 77 0.24 1.82 -12.52
C SER A 77 1.00 2.51 -11.40
N ALA A 78 2.24 2.07 -11.16
CA ALA A 78 3.16 2.70 -10.21
C ALA A 78 3.65 4.10 -10.64
N HIS A 79 3.35 4.52 -11.88
CA HIS A 79 3.75 5.83 -12.42
C HIS A 79 2.66 6.90 -12.28
N GLU A 80 1.46 6.51 -11.83
CA GLU A 80 0.37 7.45 -11.65
C GLU A 80 0.50 8.20 -10.32
N PRO A 81 0.18 9.51 -10.28
CA PRO A 81 0.20 10.27 -9.04
C PRO A 81 -0.92 9.82 -8.11
N SER A 82 -0.64 9.83 -6.81
CA SER A 82 -1.65 9.57 -5.78
C SER A 82 -2.77 10.63 -5.81
N VAL A 83 -3.92 10.25 -5.25
CA VAL A 83 -5.09 11.14 -5.14
C VAL A 83 -4.86 12.15 -4.02
N TYR A 84 -4.75 13.43 -4.35
CA TYR A 84 -4.65 14.52 -3.38
C TYR A 84 -5.16 15.84 -3.99
N LEU A 85 -5.43 16.83 -3.14
CA LEU A 85 -5.94 18.12 -3.60
C LEU A 85 -4.90 18.83 -4.49
N GLY A 86 -5.28 19.10 -5.74
CA GLY A 86 -4.40 19.74 -6.73
C GLY A 86 -3.52 18.78 -7.54
N SER A 87 -3.66 17.46 -7.35
CA SER A 87 -3.05 16.47 -8.24
C SER A 87 -3.88 16.31 -9.53
N PRO A 88 -3.30 15.70 -10.59
CA PRO A 88 -4.05 15.30 -11.78
C PRO A 88 -5.23 14.36 -11.46
N ASN A 89 -5.16 13.65 -10.33
CA ASN A 89 -6.20 12.78 -9.79
C ASN A 89 -6.87 13.45 -8.58
N PRO A 90 -7.84 14.35 -8.77
CA PRO A 90 -8.49 15.08 -7.68
C PRO A 90 -9.26 14.14 -6.72
N PRO A 91 -9.58 14.60 -5.49
CA PRO A 91 -10.39 13.82 -4.55
C PRO A 91 -11.73 13.39 -5.17
N GLY A 92 -12.05 12.10 -5.09
CA GLY A 92 -13.23 11.49 -5.71
C GLY A 92 -12.96 10.84 -7.07
N SER A 93 -11.73 10.95 -7.60
CA SER A 93 -11.26 10.11 -8.70
C SER A 93 -11.07 8.67 -8.25
N TRP A 94 -11.24 7.75 -9.20
CA TRP A 94 -10.96 6.34 -9.03
C TRP A 94 -9.50 6.11 -8.63
N SER A 95 -9.28 5.10 -7.78
CA SER A 95 -7.93 4.67 -7.41
C SER A 95 -7.07 4.36 -8.66
N PRO A 96 -5.93 5.04 -8.86
CA PRO A 96 -5.01 4.72 -9.95
C PRO A 96 -4.23 3.41 -9.72
N PHE A 97 -4.30 2.88 -8.49
CA PHE A 97 -3.58 1.67 -8.07
C PHE A 97 -4.48 0.41 -8.13
N GLY A 98 -5.40 0.36 -9.09
CA GLY A 98 -6.23 -0.81 -9.38
C GLY A 98 -7.13 -1.26 -8.22
N VAL A 99 -7.52 -2.54 -8.24
CA VAL A 99 -8.30 -3.20 -7.18
C VAL A 99 -7.64 -3.03 -5.81
N TRP A 100 -6.31 -3.14 -5.76
CA TRP A 100 -5.54 -3.06 -4.53
C TRP A 100 -5.67 -1.69 -3.87
N GLY A 101 -5.45 -0.61 -4.63
CA GLY A 101 -5.63 0.75 -4.15
C GLY A 101 -7.06 1.06 -3.75
N ALA A 102 -8.04 0.59 -4.55
CA ALA A 102 -9.45 0.77 -4.28
C ALA A 102 -9.88 0.14 -2.94
N MET A 103 -9.34 -1.05 -2.61
CA MET A 103 -9.54 -1.70 -1.31
C MET A 103 -8.99 -0.91 -0.13
N GLY A 104 -7.91 -0.14 -0.32
CA GLY A 104 -7.35 0.72 0.72
C GLY A 104 -8.13 2.01 0.96
N THR A 105 -9.09 2.36 0.09
CA THR A 105 -9.91 3.57 0.28
C THR A 105 -11.01 3.36 1.33
N ARG A 106 -11.36 4.41 2.05
CA ARG A 106 -12.48 4.38 3.01
C ARG A 106 -13.82 4.07 2.36
N SER A 107 -13.99 4.47 1.09
CA SER A 107 -15.28 4.41 0.43
C SER A 107 -15.52 3.04 -0.18
N SER A 108 -14.47 2.28 -0.54
CA SER A 108 -14.47 0.92 -1.11
C SER A 108 -15.40 0.69 -2.32
N SER A 109 -16.15 1.71 -2.75
CA SER A 109 -17.24 1.68 -3.73
C SER A 109 -16.75 1.88 -5.16
N GLU A 110 -15.44 2.02 -5.37
CA GLU A 110 -14.80 2.10 -6.68
C GLU A 110 -14.45 0.71 -7.24
N LEU A 111 -14.98 -0.36 -6.64
CA LEU A 111 -14.77 -1.72 -7.13
C LEU A 111 -15.79 -2.14 -8.21
N THR A 112 -16.80 -1.30 -8.51
CA THR A 112 -17.99 -1.69 -9.29
C THR A 112 -17.87 -1.63 -10.82
N SER A 113 -16.70 -1.39 -11.42
CA SER A 113 -16.55 -1.50 -12.88
C SER A 113 -15.13 -1.84 -13.32
N PHE A 114 -14.68 -3.05 -13.05
CA PHE A 114 -13.55 -3.64 -13.79
C PHE A 114 -14.05 -4.20 -15.12
N GLU A 115 -14.55 -3.34 -16.01
CA GLU A 115 -14.58 -3.68 -17.42
C GLU A 115 -13.17 -3.39 -17.95
N LYS A 116 -12.41 -4.46 -18.19
CA LYS A 116 -11.11 -4.38 -18.84
C LYS A 116 -11.35 -3.79 -20.23
N VAL A 117 -11.14 -2.49 -20.39
CA VAL A 117 -11.16 -1.86 -21.70
C VAL A 117 -10.10 -2.58 -22.55
N PRO A 118 -10.48 -3.15 -23.70
CA PRO A 118 -9.61 -4.00 -24.51
C PRO A 118 -8.36 -3.29 -25.02
#